data_AF-W1W5X3-F1
#
_entry.id   AF-W1W5X3-F1
#
_cell.length_a   1.000
_cell.length_b   1.000
_cell.length_c   1.000
_cell.angle_alpha   90.00
_cell.angle_beta   90.00
_cell.angle_gamma   90.00
#
_symmetry.space_group_name_H-M   'P 1'
#
loop_
_entity.id
_entity.type
_entity.pdbx_description
1 polymer ?
#
loop_
_entity_poly.entity_id
_entity_poly.type
_entity_poly.pdbx_seq_one_letter_code
_entity_poly.pdbx_strand_id
1 'polypeptide(L)'
;MWIAAYINQTFNKNIDIFTLVWPTYRFPGVLTALCLFLGFKDLKLSYGKTITFFSTSVFSVYLLHIGRLQKWIFFELLDDTYVYTQWYFPLWLLSIVLLVFVSCVLIDKVRIYLVERPMEPLVKSLSERINVWLKKKEII
;
A
#
# COMPACT_ATOMS: atom_id res chain seq x y z
N MET A 1 -2.08 -7.04 -28.80
CA MET A 1 -0.99 -6.36 -29.53
C MET A 1 -1.29 -6.25 -31.02
N TRP A 2 -1.53 -7.36 -31.72
CA TRP A 2 -1.86 -7.38 -33.15
C TRP A 2 -3.14 -6.62 -33.55
N ILE A 3 -4.19 -6.70 -32.72
CA ILE A 3 -5.47 -5.99 -32.98
C ILE A 3 -5.29 -4.46 -32.94
N ALA A 4 -4.44 -3.95 -32.04
CA ALA A 4 -4.19 -2.51 -31.92
C ALA A 4 -3.37 -1.96 -33.10
N ALA A 5 -2.41 -2.75 -33.61
CA ALA A 5 -1.66 -2.41 -34.81
C ALA A 5 -2.55 -2.40 -36.07
N TYR A 6 -3.48 -3.35 -36.18
CA TYR A 6 -4.45 -3.41 -37.28
C TYR A 6 -5.40 -2.19 -37.29
N ILE A 7 -5.92 -1.79 -36.13
CA ILE A 7 -6.78 -0.61 -35.98
C ILE A 7 -6.02 0.69 -36.28
N ASN A 8 -4.75 0.79 -35.87
CA ASN A 8 -3.90 1.95 -36.16
C ASN A 8 -3.72 2.13 -37.69
N GLN A 9 -3.50 1.04 -38.42
CA GLN A 9 -3.38 1.04 -39.88
C GLN A 9 -4.69 1.42 -40.59
N THR A 10 -5.86 1.04 -40.05
CA THR A 10 -7.17 1.37 -40.64
C THR A 10 -7.56 2.85 -40.45
N PHE A 11 -7.16 3.48 -39.34
CA PHE A 11 -7.58 4.84 -38.99
C PHE A 11 -6.51 5.92 -39.21
N ASN A 12 -5.33 5.57 -39.75
CA ASN A 12 -4.21 6.49 -40.06
C ASN A 12 -3.88 7.49 -38.94
N LYS A 13 -4.00 7.05 -37.67
CA LYS A 13 -3.63 7.83 -36.49
C LYS A 13 -2.43 7.18 -35.85
N ASN A 14 -1.35 7.94 -35.66
CA ASN A 14 -0.12 7.49 -35.02
C ASN A 14 -0.32 7.33 -33.50
N ILE A 15 -1.08 6.31 -33.09
CA ILE A 15 -1.31 5.99 -31.68
C ILE A 15 -0.17 5.08 -31.22
N ASP A 16 0.68 5.61 -30.34
CA ASP A 16 1.77 4.84 -29.74
C ASP A 16 1.20 3.58 -29.07
N ILE A 17 1.63 2.40 -29.51
CA ILE A 17 1.15 1.09 -29.01
C ILE A 17 1.24 0.99 -27.47
N PHE A 18 2.21 1.69 -26.88
CA PHE A 18 2.44 1.77 -25.44
C PHE A 18 1.32 2.50 -24.68
N THR A 19 0.61 3.44 -25.30
CA THR A 19 -0.49 4.19 -24.65
C THR A 19 -1.71 3.31 -24.34
N LEU A 20 -1.90 2.19 -25.04
CA LEU A 20 -2.99 1.24 -24.79
C LEU A 20 -2.63 0.19 -23.72
N VAL A 21 -1.35 -0.14 -23.58
CA VAL A 21 -0.85 -1.08 -22.56
C VAL A 21 -0.91 -0.44 -21.16
N TRP A 22 -0.64 0.86 -21.06
CA TRP A 22 -0.65 1.61 -19.80
C TRP A 22 -2.00 1.69 -19.04
N PRO A 23 -3.18 1.79 -19.66
CA PRO A 23 -4.43 1.69 -18.90
C PRO A 23 -4.78 0.23 -18.55
N THR A 24 -4.30 -0.74 -19.33
CA THR A 24 -4.70 -2.15 -19.23
C THR A 24 -4.16 -2.84 -17.97
N TYR A 25 -2.98 -2.46 -17.45
CA TYR A 25 -2.40 -3.13 -16.26
C TYR A 25 -3.23 -2.98 -14.98
N ARG A 26 -4.12 -1.99 -14.92
CA ARG A 26 -4.90 -1.70 -13.70
C ARG A 26 -5.92 -2.80 -13.42
N PHE A 27 -6.56 -3.33 -14.46
CA PHE A 27 -7.62 -4.33 -14.32
C PHE A 27 -7.10 -5.70 -13.85
N PRO A 28 -6.04 -6.29 -14.46
CA PRO A 28 -5.41 -7.51 -13.96
C PRO A 28 -4.84 -7.33 -12.54
N GLY A 29 -4.33 -6.15 -12.21
CA GLY A 29 -3.85 -5.84 -10.86
C GLY A 29 -4.96 -5.94 -9.81
N VAL A 30 -6.12 -5.35 -10.08
CA VAL A 30 -7.30 -5.45 -9.20
C VAL A 30 -7.79 -6.89 -9.10
N LEU A 31 -7.86 -7.61 -10.23
CA LEU A 31 -8.31 -9.01 -10.26
C LEU A 31 -7.37 -9.93 -9.45
N THR A 32 -6.06 -9.72 -9.57
CA THR A 32 -5.05 -10.46 -8.81
C THR A 32 -5.15 -10.16 -7.32
N ALA A 33 -5.29 -8.89 -6.95
CA ALA A 33 -5.49 -8.49 -5.55
C ALA A 33 -6.76 -9.10 -4.94
N LEU A 34 -7.86 -9.13 -5.70
CA LEU A 34 -9.12 -9.76 -5.28
C LEU A 34 -8.96 -11.26 -5.09
N CYS A 35 -8.30 -11.94 -6.03
CA CYS A 35 -8.06 -13.38 -5.97
C CYS A 35 -7.17 -13.76 -4.78
N LEU A 36 -6.09 -13.01 -4.54
CA LEU A 36 -5.25 -13.14 -3.35
C LEU A 36 -6.07 -12.92 -2.07
N PHE A 37 -6.85 -11.84 -2.00
CA PHE A 37 -7.66 -11.52 -0.83
C PHE A 37 -8.65 -12.66 -0.50
N LEU A 38 -9.35 -13.18 -1.50
CA LEU A 38 -10.28 -14.30 -1.33
C LEU A 38 -9.56 -15.58 -0.91
N GLY A 39 -8.36 -15.86 -1.45
CA GLY A 39 -7.55 -17.01 -1.06
C GLY A 39 -7.05 -16.96 0.39
N PHE A 40 -6.70 -15.77 0.89
CA PHE A 40 -6.25 -15.58 2.27
C PHE A 40 -7.39 -15.39 3.28
N LYS A 41 -8.61 -15.02 2.84
CA LYS A 41 -9.77 -14.77 3.71
C LYS A 41 -10.14 -15.97 4.58
N ASP A 42 -10.07 -17.17 4.02
CA ASP A 42 -10.50 -18.40 4.71
C ASP A 42 -9.34 -19.16 5.39
N LEU A 43 -8.13 -18.61 5.30
CA LEU A 43 -6.92 -19.23 5.85
C LEU A 43 -6.80 -18.91 7.34
N LYS A 44 -7.28 -19.81 8.20
CA LYS A 44 -7.09 -19.73 9.66
C LYS A 44 -5.66 -20.12 10.05
N LEU A 45 -4.73 -19.19 9.84
CA LEU A 45 -3.35 -19.34 10.29
C LEU A 45 -3.21 -18.81 11.73
N SER A 46 -2.78 -19.70 12.64
CA SER A 46 -2.46 -19.34 14.03
C SER A 46 -1.11 -18.62 14.06
N TYR A 47 -1.11 -17.33 13.73
CA TYR A 47 0.09 -16.51 13.72
C TYR A 47 0.51 -16.11 15.14
N GLY A 48 1.83 -15.98 15.35
CA GLY A 48 2.37 -15.36 16.56
C GLY A 48 2.05 -13.86 16.61
N LYS A 49 1.90 -13.31 17.82
CA LYS A 49 1.56 -11.88 18.06
C LYS A 49 2.49 -10.90 17.33
N THR A 50 3.76 -11.27 17.15
CA THR A 50 4.77 -10.47 16.44
C THR A 50 4.46 -10.36 14.95
N ILE A 51 4.04 -11.45 14.29
CA ILE A 51 3.76 -11.47 12.86
C ILE A 51 2.52 -10.62 12.57
N THR A 52 1.46 -10.76 13.37
CA THR A 52 0.26 -9.91 13.26
C THR A 52 0.61 -8.45 13.47
N PHE A 53 1.49 -8.14 14.42
CA PHE A 53 1.93 -6.77 14.70
C PHE A 53 2.68 -6.11 13.54
N PHE A 54 3.56 -6.84 12.85
CA PHE A 54 4.25 -6.34 11.67
C PHE A 54 3.32 -6.29 10.46
N SER A 55 2.47 -7.31 10.26
CA SER A 55 1.54 -7.38 9.14
C SER A 55 0.62 -6.15 9.05
N THR A 56 0.09 -5.67 10.18
CA THR A 56 -0.73 -4.44 10.22
C THR A 56 0.05 -3.21 9.75
N SER A 57 1.33 -3.10 10.11
CA SER A 57 2.16 -1.94 9.76
C SER A 57 2.76 -2.02 8.35
N VAL A 58 2.99 -3.22 7.80
CA VAL A 58 3.57 -3.41 6.45
C VAL A 58 2.73 -2.73 5.37
N PHE A 59 1.39 -2.75 5.51
CA PHE A 59 0.51 -2.04 4.58
C PHE A 59 0.71 -0.51 4.65
N SER A 60 0.79 0.06 5.86
CA SER A 60 1.09 1.48 6.05
C SER A 60 2.45 1.88 5.46
N VAL A 61 3.50 1.07 5.67
CA VAL A 61 4.83 1.31 5.09
C VAL A 61 4.79 1.23 3.56
N TYR A 62 4.04 0.28 3.01
CA TYR A 62 3.85 0.17 1.55
C TYR A 62 3.17 1.41 0.97
N LEU A 63 2.16 1.97 1.64
CA LEU A 63 1.51 3.21 1.21
C LEU A 63 2.47 4.41 1.21
N LEU A 64 3.39 4.48 2.18
CA LEU A 64 4.45 5.50 2.18
C LEU A 64 5.41 5.31 1.00
N HIS A 65 5.73 4.05 0.67
CA HIS A 65 6.59 3.71 -0.47
C HIS A 65 5.97 4.10 -1.82
N ILE A 66 4.66 3.97 -2.03
CA ILE A 66 4.03 4.42 -3.29
C ILE A 66 3.64 5.91 -3.28
N GLY A 67 3.78 6.57 -2.12
CA GLY A 67 3.40 7.95 -1.91
C GLY A 67 4.46 8.97 -2.36
N ARG A 68 4.10 10.24 -2.31
CA ARG A 68 5.01 11.36 -2.64
C ARG A 68 6.24 11.43 -1.71
N LEU A 69 6.13 10.86 -0.50
CA LEU A 69 7.18 10.85 0.52
C LEU A 69 8.35 9.91 0.18
N GLN A 70 8.16 8.93 -0.70
CA GLN A 70 9.23 8.02 -1.12
C GLN A 70 10.42 8.79 -1.71
N LYS A 71 10.15 9.74 -2.61
CA LYS A 71 11.20 10.54 -3.24
C LYS A 71 11.98 11.32 -2.20
N TRP A 72 11.29 11.93 -1.25
CA TRP A 72 11.94 12.68 -0.18
C TRP A 72 12.89 11.80 0.66
N ILE A 73 12.42 10.62 1.09
CA ILE A 73 13.21 9.69 1.91
C ILE A 73 14.44 9.17 1.15
N PHE A 74 14.30 8.76 -0.10
CA PHE A 74 15.40 8.11 -0.83
C PHE A 74 16.27 9.06 -1.63
N PHE A 75 15.78 10.22 -2.08
CA PHE A 75 16.58 11.21 -2.84
C PHE A 75 17.14 12.33 -1.97
N GLU A 76 16.43 12.80 -0.94
CA GLU A 76 16.89 13.94 -0.13
C GLU A 76 17.59 13.52 1.16
N LEU A 77 17.22 12.37 1.74
CA LEU A 77 17.76 11.92 3.04
C LEU A 77 18.89 10.89 2.91
N LEU A 78 18.92 10.13 1.81
CA LEU A 78 19.84 9.01 1.55
C LEU A 78 20.58 9.21 0.22
N ASP A 79 21.11 10.42 0.00
CA ASP A 79 21.91 10.71 -1.19
C ASP A 79 23.29 10.06 -1.08
N ASP A 80 23.38 8.86 -1.66
CA ASP A 80 24.57 8.03 -1.63
C ASP A 80 25.02 7.67 -3.05
N THR A 81 25.05 8.70 -3.89
CA THR A 81 25.56 8.63 -5.28
C THR A 81 26.98 8.02 -5.35
N TYR A 82 27.75 8.07 -4.26
CA TYR A 82 29.11 7.51 -4.16
C TYR A 82 29.15 5.98 -3.96
N VAL A 83 28.12 5.38 -3.34
CA VAL A 83 28.17 3.98 -2.88
C VAL A 83 27.88 2.97 -3.99
N TYR A 84 27.30 3.41 -5.11
CA TYR A 84 27.01 2.57 -6.28
C TYR A 84 28.24 1.93 -6.94
N THR A 85 29.44 2.47 -6.70
CA THR A 85 30.69 1.98 -7.32
C THR A 85 31.40 0.90 -6.52
N GLN A 86 30.92 0.59 -5.31
CA GLN A 86 31.65 -0.23 -4.35
C GLN A 86 31.12 -1.66 -4.29
N TRP A 87 31.99 -2.63 -4.02
CA TRP A 87 31.65 -4.06 -3.92
C TRP A 87 30.61 -4.36 -2.83
N TYR A 88 30.56 -3.54 -1.77
CA TYR A 88 29.62 -3.71 -0.65
C TYR A 88 28.24 -3.06 -0.88
N PHE A 89 27.97 -2.55 -2.09
CA PHE A 89 26.68 -1.95 -2.48
C PHE A 89 25.44 -2.78 -2.09
N PRO A 90 25.34 -4.10 -2.36
CA PRO A 90 24.13 -4.84 -2.04
C PRO A 90 23.88 -4.97 -0.53
N LEU A 91 24.94 -5.08 0.28
CA LEU A 91 24.82 -5.13 1.75
C LEU A 91 24.36 -3.78 2.30
N TRP A 92 24.91 -2.70 1.74
CA TRP A 92 24.58 -1.34 2.14
C TRP A 92 23.13 -0.97 1.77
N LEU A 93 22.68 -1.36 0.56
CA LEU A 93 21.29 -1.24 0.13
C LEU A 93 20.33 -2.00 1.06
N LEU A 94 20.67 -3.25 1.40
CA LEU A 94 19.85 -4.06 2.32
C LEU A 94 19.73 -3.40 3.69
N SER A 95 20.84 -2.85 4.21
CA SER A 95 20.88 -2.16 5.48
C SER A 95 19.98 -0.92 5.50
N ILE A 96 19.97 -0.13 4.42
CA ILE A 96 19.13 1.05 4.32
C ILE A 96 17.66 0.72 4.19
N VAL A 97 17.32 -0.27 3.36
CA VAL A 97 15.93 -0.72 3.25
C VAL A 97 15.41 -1.20 4.61
N LEU A 98 16.25 -1.91 5.37
CA LEU A 98 15.90 -2.37 6.71
C LEU A 98 15.75 -1.20 7.70
N LEU A 99 16.65 -0.21 7.65
CA LEU A 99 16.59 0.98 8.50
C LEU A 99 15.33 1.81 8.22
N VAL A 100 15.03 2.08 6.95
CA VAL A 100 13.84 2.81 6.51
C VAL A 100 12.57 2.04 6.88
N PHE A 101 12.58 0.72 6.75
CA PHE A 101 11.46 -0.12 7.15
C PHE A 101 11.19 0.00 8.65
N VAL A 102 12.23 -0.12 9.49
CA VAL A 102 12.10 -0.03 10.96
C VAL A 102 11.62 1.36 11.38
N SER A 103 12.14 2.43 10.76
CA SER A 103 11.70 3.80 11.09
C SER A 103 10.24 4.04 10.70
N CYS A 104 9.79 3.55 9.54
CA CYS A 104 8.39 3.66 9.13
C CYS A 104 7.46 2.86 10.05
N VAL A 105 7.85 1.66 10.47
CA VAL A 105 7.09 0.87 11.46
C VAL A 105 6.98 1.62 12.78
N LEU A 106 8.06 2.25 13.24
CA LEU A 106 8.05 3.04 14.49
C LEU A 106 7.06 4.21 14.41
N ILE A 107 7.06 4.95 13.30
CA ILE A 107 6.11 6.05 13.05
C ILE A 107 4.66 5.54 13.02
N ASP A 108 4.40 4.39 12.39
CA ASP A 108 3.08 3.78 12.35
C ASP A 108 2.59 3.39 13.76
N LYS A 109 3.48 2.88 14.63
CA LYS A 109 3.12 2.59 16.04
C LYS A 109 2.86 3.84 16.86
N VAL A 110 3.64 4.89 16.65
CA VAL A 110 3.40 6.20 17.26
C VAL A 110 2.02 6.71 16.85
N ARG A 111 1.63 6.59 15.56
CA ARG A 111 0.29 6.92 15.07
C ARG A 111 -0.80 6.10 15.75
N ILE A 112 -0.65 4.78 15.82
CA ILE A 112 -1.61 3.89 16.50
C ILE A 112 -1.79 4.32 17.97
N TYR A 113 -0.70 4.60 18.68
CA TYR A 113 -0.77 4.99 20.08
C TYR A 113 -1.37 6.38 20.29
N LEU A 114 -1.07 7.35 19.42
CA LEU A 114 -1.55 8.73 19.54
C LEU A 114 -2.93 8.98 18.93
N VAL A 115 -3.37 8.18 17.96
CA VAL A 115 -4.62 8.41 17.23
C VAL A 115 -5.67 7.39 17.59
N GLU A 116 -5.32 6.10 17.62
CA GLU A 116 -6.30 5.04 17.88
C GLU A 116 -6.80 5.08 19.33
N ARG A 117 -5.89 5.15 20.32
CA ARG A 117 -6.23 5.26 21.75
C ARG A 117 -7.20 6.40 22.10
N PRO A 118 -7.02 7.65 21.61
CA PRO A 118 -8.00 8.71 21.88
C PRO A 118 -9.24 8.67 20.98
N MET A 119 -9.20 7.96 19.85
CA MET A 119 -10.39 7.81 18.99
C MET A 119 -11.35 6.72 19.49
N GLU A 120 -10.89 5.73 20.27
CA GLU A 120 -11.75 4.70 20.87
C GLU A 120 -12.98 5.25 21.61
N PRO A 121 -12.88 6.26 22.51
CA PRO A 121 -14.06 6.84 23.15
C PRO A 121 -14.96 7.60 22.17
N LEU A 122 -14.39 8.24 21.14
CA LEU A 122 -15.15 8.95 20.11
C LEU A 122 -15.97 7.98 19.25
N VAL A 123 -15.37 6.86 18.85
CA VAL A 123 -16.02 5.81 18.06
C VAL A 123 -17.15 5.16 18.86
N LYS A 124 -16.93 4.87 20.15
CA LYS A 124 -18.01 4.37 21.03
C LYS A 124 -19.16 5.36 21.15
N SER A 125 -18.85 6.64 21.33
CA SER A 125 -19.85 7.72 21.35
C SER A 125 -20.68 7.80 20.06
N LEU A 126 -20.04 7.72 18.90
CA LEU A 126 -20.70 7.73 17.59
C LEU A 126 -21.55 6.47 17.36
N SER A 127 -21.03 5.29 17.73
CA SER A 127 -21.75 4.02 17.61
C SER A 127 -23.05 4.03 18.43
N GLU A 128 -23.00 4.47 19.68
CA GLU A 128 -24.19 4.61 20.53
C GLU A 128 -25.21 5.58 19.93
N ARG A 129 -24.76 6.74 19.42
CA ARG A 129 -25.63 7.72 18.77
C ARG A 129 -26.31 7.16 17.53
N ILE A 130 -25.58 6.44 16.69
CA ILE A 130 -26.12 5.80 15.47
C ILE A 130 -27.12 4.71 15.86
N ASN A 131 -26.84 3.92 16.88
CA ASN A 131 -27.73 2.84 17.34
C ASN A 131 -29.05 3.39 17.89
N VAL A 132 -29.01 4.49 18.66
CA VAL A 132 -30.21 5.21 19.11
C VAL A 132 -30.99 5.78 17.92
N TRP A 133 -30.30 6.32 16.92
CA TRP A 133 -30.94 6.86 15.71
C TRP A 133 -31.59 5.76 14.86
N LEU A 134 -30.96 4.59 14.74
CA LEU A 134 -31.51 3.41 14.07
C LEU A 134 -32.75 2.86 14.79
N LYS A 135 -32.69 2.73 16.12
CA LYS A 135 -33.83 2.28 16.94
C LYS A 135 -35.01 3.25 16.86
N LYS A 136 -34.75 4.55 16.74
CA LYS A 136 -35.78 5.58 16.55
C LYS A 136 -36.46 5.51 15.17
N LYS A 137 -35.81 4.90 14.17
CA LYS A 137 -36.29 4.87 12.79
C LYS A 137 -37.03 3.57 12.40
N GLU A 138 -37.26 2.66 13.35
CA GLU A 138 -37.90 1.33 13.16
C GLU A 138 -37.54 0.66 11.82
N ILE A 139 -36.26 0.35 11.67
CA ILE A 139 -35.79 -0.59 10.61
C ILE A 139 -35.43 -1.95 11.25
N ILE A 140 -35.66 -2.11 12.56
CA ILE A 140 -35.61 -3.36 13.34
C ILE A 140 -36.76 -3.34 14.32
#